data_AF-A0A3G2I813-F1
#
_entry.id   AF-A0A3G2I813-F1
#
_cell.length_a   1.000
_cell.length_b   1.000
_cell.length_c   1.000
_cell.angle_alpha   90.00
_cell.angle_beta   90.00
_cell.angle_gamma   90.00
#
_symmetry.space_group_name_H-M   'P 1'
#
loop_
_entity.id
_entity.type
_entity.pdbx_description
1 polymer ?
#
loop_
_entity_poly.entity_id
_entity_poly.type
_entity_poly.pdbx_seq_one_letter_code
_entity_poly.pdbx_strand_id
1 'polypeptide(L)'
;VKSTTLTNGLKYSLATGNWGDQKKAMSSKAGVSQVLNRYTFASTLSHLRRTNTPIGRDGKIAKPRQLHNTHWGLVCPAETPEGQACGLVKNLALMCYITVGTPSEPIIDFMIQRNMEVLEEYEPLNNPNATKIFVNGVWVGVHTSPQALDQTVRNLRRRGLISYEVSLVRDIRDREFKIFTDAGRVCRPLFVIDNKVGSPTNGQLVLNKGHIAKLEEDREAGINMDAQERDDKQIGW
;
A
#
# COMPACT_ATOMS: atom_id res chain seq x y z
N VAL A 1 -13.02 31.59 11.76
CA VAL A 1 -13.65 30.33 12.25
C VAL A 1 -13.67 30.39 13.77
N LYS A 2 -14.82 30.16 14.43
CA LYS A 2 -14.86 30.11 15.90
C LYS A 2 -14.16 28.84 16.37
N SER A 3 -13.29 28.92 17.38
CA SER A 3 -12.55 27.76 17.92
C SER A 3 -13.48 26.62 18.34
N THR A 4 -14.64 26.96 18.89
CA THR A 4 -15.68 26.02 19.31
C THR A 4 -16.26 25.18 18.18
N THR A 5 -16.26 25.69 16.93
CA THR A 5 -16.80 24.97 15.78
C THR A 5 -15.99 23.70 15.49
N LEU A 6 -14.66 23.79 15.50
CA LEU A 6 -13.78 22.65 15.24
C LEU A 6 -13.79 21.67 16.40
N THR A 7 -13.62 22.15 17.63
CA THR A 7 -13.59 21.31 18.83
C THR A 7 -14.87 20.51 19.00
N ASN A 8 -16.04 21.16 18.89
CA ASN A 8 -17.33 20.48 19.06
C ASN A 8 -17.64 19.55 17.87
N GLY A 9 -17.28 19.96 16.64
CA GLY A 9 -17.46 19.14 15.44
C GLY A 9 -16.66 17.84 15.49
N LEU A 10 -15.37 17.90 15.84
CA LEU A 10 -14.51 16.72 15.96
C LEU A 10 -14.94 15.81 17.11
N LYS A 11 -15.22 16.38 18.29
CA LYS A 11 -15.69 15.61 19.45
C LYS A 11 -16.98 14.85 19.12
N TYR A 12 -17.93 15.52 18.47
CA TYR A 12 -19.19 14.89 18.04
C TYR A 12 -18.96 13.77 17.02
N SER A 13 -18.19 14.03 15.96
CA SER A 13 -18.01 13.06 14.86
C SER A 13 -17.28 11.80 15.34
N LEU A 14 -16.27 11.96 16.20
CA LEU A 14 -15.54 10.84 16.78
C LEU A 14 -16.37 10.07 17.82
N ALA A 15 -17.17 10.76 18.64
CA ALA A 15 -17.99 10.10 19.67
C ALA A 15 -19.19 9.35 19.08
N THR A 16 -19.83 9.90 18.04
CA THR A 16 -21.05 9.32 17.45
C THR A 16 -20.75 8.43 16.24
N GLY A 17 -19.58 8.57 15.61
CA GLY A 17 -19.24 7.90 14.36
C GLY A 17 -19.98 8.45 13.14
N ASN A 18 -20.70 9.57 13.28
CA ASN A 18 -21.38 10.26 12.19
C ASN A 18 -20.46 11.35 11.61
N TRP A 19 -19.99 11.12 10.39
CA TRP A 19 -19.17 12.09 9.66
C TRP A 19 -20.07 12.88 8.70
N GLY A 20 -20.41 14.11 9.09
CA GLY A 20 -21.28 15.00 8.30
C GLY A 20 -21.78 16.20 9.10
N ASP A 21 -22.63 17.01 8.47
CA ASP A 21 -23.29 18.15 9.13
C ASP A 21 -24.31 17.66 10.16
N GLN A 22 -24.15 18.09 11.42
CA GLN A 22 -25.03 17.76 12.54
C GLN A 22 -26.50 18.10 12.26
N LYS A 23 -26.76 19.13 11.44
CA LYS A 23 -28.13 19.57 11.12
C LYS A 23 -28.78 18.75 10.00
N LYS A 24 -28.00 17.97 9.25
CA LYS A 24 -28.46 17.16 8.10
C LYS A 24 -28.01 15.71 8.25
N ALA A 25 -28.57 15.02 9.24
CA ALA A 25 -28.26 13.62 9.57
C ALA A 25 -28.44 12.63 8.40
N MET A 26 -29.25 12.95 7.39
CA MET A 26 -29.55 12.04 6.27
C MET A 26 -28.38 11.83 5.29
N SER A 27 -27.32 12.65 5.36
CA SER A 27 -26.14 12.54 4.48
C SER A 27 -24.86 12.13 5.22
N SER A 28 -24.93 11.83 6.52
CA SER A 28 -23.73 11.47 7.29
C SER A 28 -23.31 10.03 7.06
N LYS A 29 -22.02 9.79 6.84
CA LYS A 29 -21.47 8.43 6.87
C LYS A 29 -21.38 7.96 8.31
N ALA A 30 -22.27 7.05 8.69
CA ALA A 30 -22.30 6.45 10.02
C ALA A 30 -21.32 5.27 10.13
N GLY A 31 -20.82 5.03 11.35
CA GLY A 31 -20.09 3.80 11.70
C GLY A 31 -18.60 3.80 11.36
N VAL A 32 -18.02 4.95 11.04
CA VAL A 32 -16.57 5.12 10.84
C VAL A 32 -15.82 5.07 12.18
N SER A 33 -16.39 5.67 13.24
CA SER A 33 -15.90 5.52 14.61
C SER A 33 -16.79 4.55 15.38
N GLN A 34 -16.18 3.71 16.21
CA GLN A 34 -16.87 2.70 17.03
C GLN A 34 -16.18 2.58 18.39
N VAL A 35 -16.93 2.19 19.42
CA VAL A 35 -16.36 1.92 20.74
C VAL A 35 -15.47 0.68 20.67
N LEU A 36 -14.25 0.78 21.18
CA LEU A 36 -13.29 -0.32 21.19
C LEU A 36 -13.83 -1.53 21.97
N ASN A 37 -13.64 -2.72 21.41
CA ASN A 37 -14.11 -3.97 22.00
C ASN A 37 -13.01 -4.53 22.92
N ARG A 38 -13.31 -4.63 24.22
CA ARG A 38 -12.36 -5.03 25.27
C ARG A 38 -12.73 -6.33 25.99
N TYR A 39 -13.47 -7.24 25.35
CA TYR A 39 -13.79 -8.54 25.98
C TYR A 39 -12.55 -9.39 26.24
N THR A 40 -11.61 -9.43 25.29
CA THR A 40 -10.32 -10.11 25.43
C THR A 40 -9.20 -9.29 24.78
N PHE A 41 -7.96 -9.65 25.07
CA PHE A 41 -6.81 -9.04 24.39
C PHE A 41 -6.88 -9.26 22.87
N ALA A 42 -7.19 -10.48 22.44
CA ALA A 42 -7.35 -10.83 21.03
C ALA A 42 -8.50 -10.07 20.35
N SER A 43 -9.64 -9.89 21.03
CA SER A 43 -10.77 -9.12 20.47
C SER A 43 -10.40 -7.67 20.24
N THR A 44 -9.56 -7.10 21.11
CA THR A 44 -9.08 -5.72 20.99
C THR A 44 -8.22 -5.57 19.73
N LEU A 45 -7.26 -6.47 19.51
CA LEU A 45 -6.40 -6.47 18.33
C LEU A 45 -7.18 -6.68 17.03
N SER A 46 -8.09 -7.65 17.00
CA SER A 46 -8.98 -7.89 15.85
C SER A 46 -9.79 -6.64 15.51
N HIS A 47 -10.36 -5.97 16.51
CA HIS A 47 -11.18 -4.77 16.27
C HIS A 47 -10.38 -3.64 15.60
N LEU A 48 -9.10 -3.44 15.98
CA LEU A 48 -8.24 -2.42 15.37
C LEU A 48 -7.90 -2.71 13.90
N ARG A 49 -7.99 -3.96 13.45
CA ARG A 49 -7.64 -4.38 12.08
C ARG A 49 -8.85 -4.61 11.18
N ARG A 50 -10.03 -4.20 11.66
CA ARG A 50 -11.30 -4.33 10.95
C ARG A 50 -11.44 -3.28 9.88
N THR A 51 -11.90 -3.71 8.71
CA THR A 51 -12.29 -2.86 7.58
C THR A 51 -13.77 -3.09 7.27
N ASN A 52 -14.48 -2.01 6.94
CA ASN A 52 -15.91 -2.06 6.66
C ASN A 52 -16.17 -1.56 5.24
N THR A 53 -16.90 -2.34 4.45
CA THR A 53 -17.31 -1.95 3.10
C THR A 53 -18.53 -1.01 3.23
N PRO A 54 -18.53 0.19 2.59
CA PRO A 54 -19.59 1.18 2.73
C PRO A 54 -20.83 0.82 1.89
N ILE A 55 -21.39 -0.37 2.13
CA ILE A 55 -22.58 -0.89 1.46
C ILE A 55 -23.67 -1.08 2.51
N GLY A 56 -24.90 -0.68 2.16
CA GLY A 56 -26.07 -0.89 3.00
C GLY A 56 -26.26 -2.37 3.31
N ARG A 57 -26.51 -2.69 4.58
CA ARG A 57 -26.67 -4.08 5.05
C ARG A 57 -27.94 -4.74 4.50
N ASP A 58 -28.89 -3.95 4.03
CA ASP A 58 -30.17 -4.39 3.45
C ASP A 58 -30.01 -4.96 2.03
N GLY A 59 -28.88 -4.69 1.36
CA GLY A 59 -28.60 -5.21 0.04
C GLY A 59 -28.19 -6.69 0.07
N LYS A 60 -29.02 -7.56 -0.54
CA LYS A 60 -28.69 -8.96 -0.86
C LYS A 60 -27.71 -9.10 -2.04
N ILE A 61 -26.76 -8.18 -2.18
CA ILE A 61 -25.77 -8.23 -3.26
C ILE A 61 -24.68 -9.22 -2.86
N ALA A 62 -24.57 -10.33 -3.60
CA ALA A 62 -23.64 -11.42 -3.29
C ALA A 62 -22.17 -11.07 -3.62
N LYS A 63 -21.91 -10.41 -4.76
CA LYS A 63 -20.54 -10.18 -5.27
C LYS A 63 -19.55 -9.53 -4.28
N PRO A 64 -19.88 -8.44 -3.55
CA PRO A 64 -18.92 -7.85 -2.61
C PRO A 64 -18.70 -8.70 -1.34
N ARG A 65 -19.61 -9.64 -1.06
CA ARG A 65 -19.56 -10.53 0.12
C ARG A 65 -18.75 -11.79 -0.15
N GLN A 66 -18.70 -12.23 -1.40
CA GLN A 66 -17.95 -13.43 -1.79
C GLN A 66 -16.44 -13.21 -1.60
N LEU A 67 -15.77 -14.27 -1.13
CA LEU A 67 -14.32 -14.29 -1.07
C LEU A 67 -13.78 -14.28 -2.51
N HIS A 68 -13.00 -13.26 -2.85
CA HIS A 68 -12.35 -13.11 -4.14
C HIS A 68 -10.88 -13.50 -4.04
N ASN A 69 -10.31 -14.06 -5.12
CA ASN A 69 -8.92 -14.52 -5.15
C ASN A 69 -7.90 -13.40 -4.88
N THR A 70 -8.26 -12.15 -5.19
CA THR A 70 -7.40 -10.97 -4.90
C THR A 70 -7.25 -10.71 -3.41
N HIS A 71 -8.13 -11.24 -2.56
CA HIS A 71 -8.00 -11.07 -1.11
C HIS A 71 -6.78 -11.78 -0.54
N TRP A 72 -6.29 -12.85 -1.21
CA TRP A 72 -5.41 -13.89 -0.67
C TRP A 72 -4.50 -13.44 0.48
N GLY A 73 -3.22 -13.14 0.40
CA GLY A 73 -2.43 -12.71 1.58
C GLY A 73 -2.67 -11.29 2.11
N LEU A 74 -3.87 -10.70 1.94
CA LEU A 74 -4.20 -9.33 2.40
C LEU A 74 -5.27 -9.31 3.50
N VAL A 75 -6.24 -10.23 3.43
CA VAL A 75 -7.39 -10.28 4.33
C VAL A 75 -7.55 -11.70 4.87
N CYS A 76 -7.95 -11.84 6.13
CA CYS A 76 -8.29 -13.14 6.71
C CYS A 76 -9.53 -13.75 5.99
N PRO A 77 -9.43 -14.96 5.42
CA PRO A 77 -10.53 -15.56 4.66
C PRO A 77 -11.70 -16.01 5.53
N ALA A 78 -11.48 -16.27 6.82
CA ALA A 78 -12.47 -16.83 7.73
C ALA A 78 -13.07 -15.80 8.70
N GLU A 79 -12.33 -14.75 9.05
CA GLU A 79 -12.73 -13.82 10.11
C GLU A 79 -13.68 -12.74 9.59
N THR A 80 -14.97 -13.11 9.47
CA THR A 80 -16.07 -12.20 9.15
C THR A 80 -17.27 -12.51 10.06
N PRO A 81 -18.09 -11.52 10.45
CA PRO A 81 -19.28 -11.77 11.25
C PRO A 81 -20.32 -12.59 10.47
N GLU A 82 -21.12 -13.37 11.18
CA GLU A 82 -22.27 -14.06 10.60
C GLU A 82 -23.40 -13.09 10.22
N GLY A 83 -24.30 -13.54 9.33
CA GLY A 83 -25.50 -12.80 8.96
C GLY A 83 -25.26 -11.60 8.02
N GLN A 84 -25.92 -10.47 8.29
CA GLN A 84 -26.01 -9.35 7.35
C GLN A 84 -24.68 -8.62 7.09
N ALA A 85 -23.68 -8.80 7.95
CA ALA A 85 -22.34 -8.22 7.80
C ALA A 85 -21.32 -9.18 7.15
N CYS A 86 -21.72 -10.43 6.87
CA CYS A 86 -20.85 -11.44 6.28
C CYS A 86 -20.27 -10.96 4.96
N GLY A 87 -18.94 -10.98 4.87
CA GLY A 87 -18.15 -10.54 3.72
C GLY A 87 -18.04 -9.01 3.54
N LEU A 88 -18.82 -8.21 4.27
CA LEU A 88 -18.71 -6.74 4.26
C LEU A 88 -17.70 -6.23 5.27
N VAL A 89 -17.61 -6.92 6.41
CA VAL A 89 -16.61 -6.68 7.45
C VAL A 89 -15.48 -7.69 7.27
N LYS A 90 -14.27 -7.17 7.10
CA LYS A 90 -13.05 -7.93 6.79
C LYS A 90 -11.93 -7.55 7.75
N ASN A 91 -11.07 -8.50 8.10
CA ASN A 91 -9.91 -8.24 8.95
C ASN A 91 -8.61 -8.38 8.16
N LEU A 92 -7.68 -7.45 8.35
CA LEU A 92 -6.40 -7.47 7.65
C LEU A 92 -5.58 -8.71 8.05
N ALA A 93 -4.83 -9.29 7.12
CA ALA A 93 -3.90 -10.41 7.38
C ALA A 93 -2.69 -9.96 8.21
N LEU A 94 -2.02 -10.83 8.98
CA LEU A 94 -0.96 -10.41 9.93
C LEU A 94 0.13 -9.51 9.31
N MET A 95 0.65 -9.90 8.14
CA MET A 95 1.72 -9.17 7.41
C MET A 95 1.19 -8.06 6.51
N CYS A 96 -0.11 -7.76 6.57
CA CYS A 96 -0.73 -6.74 5.76
C CYS A 96 -0.31 -5.34 6.23
N TYR A 97 0.09 -4.51 5.26
CA TYR A 97 0.48 -3.13 5.45
C TYR A 97 -0.39 -2.21 4.58
N ILE A 98 -0.77 -1.02 5.07
CA ILE A 98 -1.53 -0.03 4.31
C ILE A 98 -0.60 1.13 3.99
N THR A 99 -0.51 1.51 2.71
CA THR A 99 0.37 2.60 2.30
C THR A 99 -0.07 3.94 2.87
N VAL A 100 0.89 4.73 3.36
CA VAL A 100 0.67 6.11 3.82
C VAL A 100 0.77 7.11 2.68
N GLY A 101 1.43 6.72 1.59
CA GLY A 101 1.58 7.53 0.38
C GLY A 101 2.85 8.36 0.39
N THR A 102 3.35 8.64 -0.81
CA THR A 102 4.57 9.44 -1.01
C THR A 102 4.41 10.44 -2.16
N PRO A 103 5.11 11.59 -2.10
CA PRO A 103 5.13 12.55 -3.20
C PRO A 103 5.52 11.89 -4.53
N SER A 104 4.82 12.27 -5.61
CA SER A 104 5.02 11.71 -6.95
C SER A 104 5.97 12.54 -7.83
N GLU A 105 6.20 13.79 -7.48
CA GLU A 105 7.05 14.70 -8.26
C GLU A 105 8.48 14.16 -8.43
N PRO A 106 9.16 13.66 -7.38
CA PRO A 106 10.55 13.21 -7.51
C PRO A 106 10.73 12.03 -8.48
N ILE A 107 9.72 11.15 -8.58
CA ILE A 107 9.79 10.02 -9.51
C ILE A 107 9.56 10.47 -10.96
N ILE A 108 8.74 11.51 -11.17
CA ILE A 108 8.51 12.09 -12.50
C ILE A 108 9.81 12.76 -12.98
N ASP A 109 10.41 13.62 -12.17
CA ASP A 109 11.67 14.30 -12.51
C ASP A 109 12.79 13.30 -12.82
N PHE A 110 12.89 12.24 -12.01
CA PHE A 110 13.85 11.16 -12.26
C PHE A 110 13.61 10.47 -13.61
N MET A 111 12.36 10.24 -14.00
CA MET A 111 12.04 9.61 -15.29
C MET A 111 12.35 10.53 -16.46
N ILE A 112 12.08 11.84 -16.35
CA ILE A 112 12.46 12.84 -17.37
C ILE A 112 13.97 12.82 -17.60
N GLN A 113 14.77 12.81 -16.52
CA GLN A 113 16.23 12.70 -16.58
C GLN A 113 16.72 11.37 -17.19
N ARG A 114 15.87 10.35 -17.27
CA ARG A 114 16.15 9.04 -17.87
C ARG A 114 15.54 8.89 -19.26
N ASN A 115 15.41 9.99 -20.00
CA ASN A 115 14.92 10.01 -21.37
C ASN A 115 13.43 9.60 -21.51
N MET A 116 12.62 9.84 -20.47
CA MET A 116 11.18 9.92 -20.67
C MET A 116 10.84 11.21 -21.40
N GLU A 117 10.12 11.07 -22.52
CA GLU A 117 9.57 12.19 -23.28
C GLU A 117 8.27 12.63 -22.60
N VAL A 118 8.15 13.92 -22.31
CA VAL A 118 6.96 14.47 -21.65
C VAL A 118 5.79 14.45 -22.63
N LEU A 119 4.57 14.30 -22.13
CA LEU A 119 3.38 14.15 -22.97
C LEU A 119 3.19 15.33 -23.95
N GLU A 120 3.52 16.55 -23.53
CA GLU A 120 3.39 17.76 -24.34
C GLU A 120 4.32 17.78 -25.55
N GLU A 121 5.46 17.08 -25.46
CA GLU A 121 6.47 17.01 -26.53
C GLU A 121 6.27 15.77 -27.42
N TYR A 122 5.42 14.83 -27.00
CA TYR A 122 5.24 13.55 -27.67
C TYR A 122 4.44 13.67 -28.98
N GLU A 123 5.08 13.27 -30.07
CA GLU A 123 4.43 13.11 -31.38
C GLU A 123 4.14 11.63 -31.69
N PRO A 124 2.86 11.19 -31.74
CA PRO A 124 2.51 9.79 -31.98
C PRO A 124 2.97 9.22 -33.31
N LEU A 125 3.12 10.06 -34.33
CA LEU A 125 3.56 9.67 -35.67
C LEU A 125 5.04 9.26 -35.68
N ASN A 126 5.87 9.92 -34.86
CA ASN A 126 7.31 9.66 -34.81
C ASN A 126 7.60 8.38 -34.02
N ASN A 127 6.85 8.15 -32.94
CA ASN A 127 7.09 7.05 -32.01
C ASN A 127 5.78 6.28 -31.68
N PRO A 128 5.19 5.54 -32.63
CA PRO A 128 3.90 4.85 -32.45
C PRO A 128 3.97 3.64 -31.50
N ASN A 129 5.18 3.18 -31.19
CA ASN A 129 5.44 2.02 -30.33
C ASN A 129 5.98 2.39 -28.94
N ALA A 130 6.00 3.68 -28.61
CA ALA A 130 6.42 4.11 -27.28
C ALA A 130 5.46 3.59 -26.21
N THR A 131 6.00 3.26 -25.03
CA THR A 131 5.21 2.83 -23.88
C THR A 131 4.77 4.04 -23.09
N LYS A 132 3.47 4.13 -22.80
CA LYS A 132 2.88 5.22 -22.03
C LYS A 132 3.23 5.07 -20.56
N ILE A 133 3.57 6.17 -19.91
CA ILE A 133 3.89 6.20 -18.49
C ILE A 133 2.77 6.89 -17.74
N PHE A 134 2.19 6.19 -16.76
CA PHE A 134 1.15 6.72 -15.90
C PHE A 134 1.64 6.82 -14.47
N VAL A 135 1.41 7.95 -13.82
CA VAL A 135 1.69 8.14 -12.38
C VAL A 135 0.37 8.51 -11.70
N ASN A 136 -0.08 7.68 -10.76
CA ASN A 136 -1.37 7.84 -10.07
C ASN A 136 -2.57 8.01 -11.04
N GLY A 137 -2.50 7.37 -12.21
CA GLY A 137 -3.52 7.45 -13.25
C GLY A 137 -3.37 8.62 -14.23
N VAL A 138 -2.46 9.55 -13.99
CA VAL A 138 -2.16 10.66 -14.91
C VAL A 138 -1.13 10.20 -15.94
N TRP A 139 -1.41 10.40 -17.22
CA TRP A 139 -0.44 10.15 -18.29
C TRP A 139 0.58 11.27 -18.31
N VAL A 140 1.83 10.96 -17.91
CA VAL A 140 2.89 11.97 -17.77
C VAL A 140 3.82 12.04 -18.97
N GLY A 141 3.91 10.97 -19.75
CA GLY A 141 4.83 10.91 -20.89
C GLY A 141 4.93 9.53 -21.51
N VAL A 142 5.93 9.36 -22.37
CA VAL A 142 6.22 8.09 -23.03
C VAL A 142 7.69 7.74 -22.92
N HIS A 143 7.99 6.46 -23.11
CA HIS A 143 9.37 5.99 -23.12
C HIS A 143 9.54 4.85 -24.14
N THR A 144 10.64 4.90 -24.89
CA THR A 144 10.96 3.92 -25.95
C THR A 144 11.51 2.60 -25.41
N SER A 145 12.27 2.64 -24.30
CA SER A 145 12.83 1.47 -23.62
C SER A 145 12.26 1.23 -22.20
N PRO A 146 11.00 0.79 -22.07
CA PRO A 146 10.34 0.62 -20.76
C PRO A 146 10.96 -0.48 -19.89
N GLN A 147 11.65 -1.45 -20.50
CA GLN A 147 12.28 -2.56 -19.77
C GLN A 147 13.47 -2.07 -18.93
N ALA A 148 14.31 -1.21 -19.51
CA ALA A 148 15.43 -0.60 -18.80
C ALA A 148 14.92 0.31 -17.68
N LEU A 149 13.84 1.06 -17.94
CA LEU A 149 13.23 1.94 -16.95
C LEU A 149 12.65 1.15 -15.77
N ASP A 150 11.83 0.12 -16.01
CA ASP A 150 11.26 -0.73 -14.94
C ASP A 150 12.37 -1.36 -14.08
N GLN A 151 13.44 -1.88 -14.69
CA GLN A 151 14.56 -2.44 -13.95
C GLN A 151 15.27 -1.39 -13.10
N THR A 152 15.48 -0.19 -13.64
CA THR A 152 16.13 0.92 -12.92
C THR A 152 15.29 1.36 -11.73
N VAL A 153 14.01 1.66 -11.93
CA VAL A 153 13.10 2.13 -10.87
C VAL A 153 12.91 1.04 -9.80
N ARG A 154 12.79 -0.23 -10.19
CA ARG A 154 12.72 -1.34 -9.24
C ARG A 154 13.97 -1.49 -8.39
N ASN A 155 15.16 -1.25 -8.97
CA ASN A 155 16.41 -1.27 -8.24
C ASN A 155 16.52 -0.09 -7.26
N LEU A 156 16.05 1.11 -7.64
CA LEU A 156 15.96 2.24 -6.72
C LEU A 156 15.08 1.91 -5.51
N ARG A 157 13.94 1.25 -5.74
CA ARG A 157 13.04 0.82 -4.66
C ARG A 157 13.72 -0.18 -3.72
N ARG A 158 14.44 -1.15 -4.28
CA ARG A 158 15.17 -2.16 -3.51
C ARG A 158 16.33 -1.59 -2.70
N ARG A 159 16.88 -0.44 -3.11
CA ARG A 159 17.94 0.28 -2.38
C ARG A 159 17.40 1.29 -1.37
N GLY A 160 16.08 1.46 -1.27
CA GLY A 160 15.46 2.45 -0.40
C GLY A 160 15.58 3.90 -0.87
N LEU A 161 16.03 4.14 -2.12
CA LEU A 161 16.12 5.50 -2.69
C LEU A 161 14.74 6.05 -3.07
N ILE A 162 13.83 5.17 -3.44
CA ILE A 162 12.40 5.48 -3.52
C ILE A 162 11.67 4.63 -2.49
N SER A 163 10.55 5.14 -1.98
CA SER A 163 9.78 4.43 -0.96
C SER A 163 9.39 3.03 -1.41
N TYR A 164 9.51 2.07 -0.49
CA TYR A 164 9.09 0.68 -0.71
C TYR A 164 7.60 0.57 -1.00
N GLU A 165 6.81 1.59 -0.65
CA GLU A 165 5.37 1.67 -0.93
C GLU A 165 5.05 1.88 -2.41
N VAL A 166 5.99 2.36 -3.23
CA VAL A 166 5.72 2.67 -4.63
C VAL A 166 5.43 1.37 -5.39
N SER A 167 4.24 1.27 -6.00
CA SER A 167 3.87 0.15 -6.87
C SER A 167 4.29 0.44 -8.30
N LEU A 168 4.84 -0.58 -8.96
CA LEU A 168 5.32 -0.52 -10.33
C LEU A 168 4.65 -1.66 -11.10
N VAL A 169 3.90 -1.32 -12.15
CA VAL A 169 3.18 -2.28 -12.99
C VAL A 169 3.54 -2.02 -14.44
N ARG A 170 4.15 -3.00 -15.10
CA ARG A 170 4.45 -2.96 -16.54
C ARG A 170 3.45 -3.85 -17.27
N ASP A 171 2.53 -3.25 -17.99
CA ASP A 171 1.63 -3.93 -18.90
C ASP A 171 2.26 -3.95 -20.31
N ILE A 172 2.70 -5.13 -20.73
CA ILE A 172 3.36 -5.32 -22.03
C ILE A 172 2.33 -5.28 -23.17
N ARG A 173 1.09 -5.72 -22.93
CA ARG A 173 0.05 -5.83 -23.96
C ARG A 173 -0.48 -4.46 -24.33
N ASP A 174 -0.82 -3.67 -23.32
CA ASP A 174 -1.38 -2.34 -23.53
C ASP A 174 -0.28 -1.27 -23.71
N ARG A 175 0.99 -1.66 -23.54
CA ARG A 175 2.18 -0.80 -23.61
C ARG A 175 2.09 0.34 -22.61
N GLU A 176 1.86 -0.01 -21.35
CA GLU A 176 1.70 0.94 -20.26
C GLU A 176 2.62 0.59 -19.10
N PHE A 177 3.26 1.61 -18.54
CA PHE A 177 4.00 1.53 -17.29
C PHE A 177 3.30 2.40 -16.25
N LYS A 178 2.66 1.76 -15.28
CA LYS A 178 1.83 2.40 -14.25
C LYS A 178 2.58 2.42 -12.93
N ILE A 179 2.67 3.61 -12.36
CA ILE A 179 3.33 3.88 -11.08
C ILE A 179 2.27 4.41 -10.12
N PHE A 180 2.21 3.85 -8.92
CA PHE A 180 1.29 4.29 -7.87
C PHE A 180 2.07 4.65 -6.62
N THR A 181 1.90 5.90 -6.17
CA THR A 181 2.49 6.46 -4.95
C THR A 181 1.42 6.88 -3.94
N ASP A 182 0.14 6.67 -4.27
CA ASP A 182 -1.02 6.98 -3.45
C ASP A 182 -1.10 6.14 -2.15
N ALA A 183 -1.83 6.70 -1.18
CA ALA A 183 -2.13 6.09 0.10
C ALA A 183 -3.33 5.12 0.00
N GLY A 184 -3.45 4.20 0.95
CA GLY A 184 -4.61 3.30 1.07
C GLY A 184 -4.49 2.00 0.26
N ARG A 185 -3.37 1.75 -0.42
CA ARG A 185 -3.10 0.45 -1.05
C ARG A 185 -2.74 -0.58 0.01
N VAL A 186 -3.17 -1.80 -0.22
CA VAL A 186 -2.97 -2.92 0.71
C VAL A 186 -1.80 -3.77 0.20
N CYS A 187 -0.73 -3.81 0.98
CA CYS A 187 0.55 -4.42 0.65
C CYS A 187 0.82 -5.64 1.54
N ARG A 188 1.69 -6.53 1.04
CA ARG A 188 2.25 -7.63 1.83
C ARG A 188 3.73 -7.81 1.50
N PRO A 189 4.62 -8.01 2.48
CA PRO A 189 6.02 -8.31 2.23
C PRO A 189 6.15 -9.72 1.63
N LEU A 190 7.08 -9.88 0.69
CA LEU A 190 7.41 -11.15 0.05
C LEU A 190 8.93 -11.24 -0.13
N PHE A 191 9.45 -12.46 -0.11
CA PHE A 191 10.84 -12.70 -0.48
C PHE A 191 11.06 -12.53 -1.98
N VAL A 192 12.22 -11.98 -2.33
CA VAL A 192 12.60 -11.72 -3.72
C VAL A 192 13.46 -12.88 -4.22
N ILE A 193 13.19 -13.32 -5.45
CA ILE A 193 14.02 -14.27 -6.19
C ILE A 193 15.00 -13.49 -7.07
N ASP A 194 16.26 -13.92 -7.09
CA ASP A 194 17.24 -13.43 -8.03
C ASP A 194 16.96 -14.02 -9.42
N ASN A 195 16.68 -13.15 -10.38
CA ASN A 195 16.38 -13.53 -11.77
C ASN A 195 17.40 -12.94 -12.75
N LYS A 196 18.56 -12.46 -12.26
CA LYS A 196 19.59 -11.93 -13.16
C LYS A 196 20.24 -13.08 -13.92
N VAL A 197 20.15 -13.00 -15.25
CA VAL A 197 20.87 -13.90 -16.16
C VAL A 197 22.37 -13.75 -15.89
N GLY A 198 23.06 -14.87 -15.67
CA GLY A 198 24.49 -14.90 -15.33
C GLY A 198 24.82 -14.70 -13.85
N SER A 199 23.82 -14.46 -12.98
CA SER A 199 24.04 -14.50 -11.53
C SER A 199 24.31 -15.94 -11.07
N PRO A 200 25.28 -16.19 -10.19
CA PRO A 200 25.52 -17.53 -9.63
C PRO A 200 24.30 -18.06 -8.85
N THR A 201 23.44 -17.18 -8.36
CA THR A 201 22.24 -17.49 -7.58
C THR A 201 20.94 -17.33 -8.38
N ASN A 202 21.00 -17.32 -9.72
CA ASN A 202 19.82 -17.19 -10.56
C ASN A 202 18.79 -18.30 -10.26
N GLY A 203 17.54 -17.91 -10.04
CA GLY A 203 16.44 -18.79 -9.65
C GLY A 203 16.35 -19.08 -8.14
N GLN A 204 17.26 -18.54 -7.33
CA GLN A 204 17.27 -18.73 -5.87
C GLN A 204 16.74 -17.49 -5.12
N LEU A 205 16.38 -17.68 -3.85
CA LEU A 205 16.02 -16.57 -2.97
C LEU A 205 17.23 -15.66 -2.74
N VAL A 206 16.98 -14.34 -2.76
CA VAL A 206 17.99 -13.34 -2.37
C VAL A 206 18.34 -13.47 -0.88
N LEU A 207 17.40 -13.94 -0.06
CA LEU A 207 17.66 -14.27 1.34
C LEU A 207 18.52 -15.53 1.43
N ASN A 208 19.68 -15.42 2.07
CA ASN A 208 20.59 -16.54 2.32
C ASN A 208 20.76 -16.78 3.84
N LYS A 209 21.41 -17.89 4.21
CA LYS A 209 21.68 -18.24 5.61
C LYS A 209 22.56 -17.22 6.33
N GLY A 210 23.47 -16.54 5.61
CA GLY A 210 24.30 -15.48 6.18
C GLY A 210 23.48 -14.28 6.66
N HIS A 211 22.41 -13.91 5.93
CA HIS A 211 21.48 -12.88 6.36
C HIS A 211 20.73 -13.28 7.64
N ILE A 212 20.36 -14.57 7.78
CA ILE A 212 19.69 -15.08 8.98
C ILE A 212 20.64 -15.05 10.18
N ALA A 213 21.88 -15.53 10.01
CA ALA A 213 22.90 -15.48 11.06
C ALA A 213 23.16 -14.04 11.52
N LYS A 214 23.29 -13.10 10.59
CA LYS A 214 23.42 -11.68 10.91
C LYS A 214 22.23 -11.16 11.72
N LEU A 215 21.00 -11.51 11.35
CA LEU A 215 19.80 -11.10 12.10
C LEU A 215 19.77 -11.69 13.52
N GLU A 216 20.29 -12.90 13.72
CA GLU A 216 20.41 -13.51 15.04
C GLU A 216 21.49 -12.80 15.88
N GLU A 217 22.64 -12.49 15.30
CA GLU A 217 23.71 -11.70 15.92
C GLU A 217 23.23 -10.28 16.29
N ASP A 218 22.55 -9.59 15.37
CA ASP A 218 21.98 -8.26 15.58
C ASP A 218 20.93 -8.29 16.70
N ARG A 219 20.12 -9.36 16.78
CA ARG A 219 19.14 -9.55 17.86
C ARG A 219 19.82 -9.71 19.20
N GLU A 220 20.89 -10.50 19.29
CA GLU A 220 21.63 -10.71 20.55
C GLU A 220 22.37 -9.44 20.99
N ALA A 221 23.01 -8.73 20.06
CA ALA A 221 23.68 -7.46 20.33
C ALA A 221 22.70 -6.37 20.80
N GLY A 222 21.51 -6.32 20.20
CA GLY A 222 20.47 -5.32 20.50
C GLY A 222 19.76 -5.49 21.86
N ILE A 223 19.96 -6.59 22.59
CA ILE A 223 19.32 -6.80 23.92
C ILE A 223 19.81 -5.77 24.94
N ASN A 224 21.07 -5.35 24.84
CA ASN A 224 21.70 -4.45 25.81
C ASN A 224 21.84 -3.00 25.30
N MET A 225 21.29 -2.70 24.12
CA MET A 225 21.42 -1.39 23.47
C MET A 225 20.15 -0.57 23.64
N ASP A 226 20.31 0.74 23.82
CA ASP A 226 19.18 1.66 23.80
C ASP A 226 18.64 1.86 22.37
N ALA A 227 17.48 2.50 22.25
CA ALA A 227 16.83 2.70 20.94
C ALA A 227 17.67 3.58 20.00
N GLN A 228 18.44 4.53 20.54
CA GLN A 228 19.25 5.46 19.75
C GLN A 228 20.50 4.76 19.20
N GLU A 229 21.17 3.96 20.01
CA GLU A 229 22.32 3.14 19.63
C GLU A 229 21.96 2.10 18.57
N ARG A 230 20.74 1.55 18.63
CA ARG A 230 20.23 0.62 17.63
C ARG A 230 19.99 1.30 16.28
N ASP A 231 19.42 2.49 16.27
CA ASP A 231 19.21 3.28 15.06
C ASP A 231 20.54 3.72 14.44
N ASP A 232 21.49 4.21 15.26
CA ASP A 232 22.81 4.66 14.81
C ASP A 232 23.63 3.51 14.19
N LYS A 233 23.49 2.30 14.72
CA LYS A 233 24.15 1.10 14.18
C LYS A 233 23.34 0.39 13.10
N GLN A 234 22.17 0.90 12.74
CA GLN A 234 21.24 0.27 11.80
C GLN A 234 20.95 -1.20 12.15
N ILE A 235 20.82 -1.50 13.45
CA ILE A 235 20.56 -2.84 13.98
C ILE A 235 19.05 -3.09 13.92
N GLY A 236 18.63 -3.86 12.92
CA GLY A 236 17.22 -4.19 12.69
C GLY A 236 16.83 -4.17 11.22
N TRP A 237 15.53 -4.04 10.97
CA TRP A 237 14.93 -3.90 9.65
C TRP A 237 14.77 -2.43 9.27
#